data_AF-A0A8D0ELU4-F1
#
_entry.id   AF-A0A8D0ELU4-F1
#
_cell.length_a   1.000
_cell.length_b   1.000
_cell.length_c   1.000
_cell.angle_alpha   90.00
_cell.angle_beta   90.00
_cell.angle_gamma   90.00
#
_symmetry.space_group_name_H-M   'P 1'
#
loop_
_entity.id
_entity.type
_entity.pdbx_description
1 polymer ?
#
loop_
_entity_poly.entity_id
_entity_poly.type
_entity_poly.pdbx_seq_one_letter_code
_entity_poly.pdbx_strand_id
1 'polypeptide(L)' 'ILQKVEVEYETMPGWKTDTTGARKWEDLPPKAQNYIRCVENHVGVPVIVLINVFSSLVKWVGVGKSRESMIQLF' A
#
# COMPACT_ATOMS: atom_id res chain seq x y z
N ILE A 1 -28.54 -7.16 -8.05
CA ILE A 1 -27.70 -7.15 -9.28
C ILE A 1 -26.23 -7.48 -8.96
N LEU A 2 -25.63 -6.94 -7.87
CA LEU A 2 -24.25 -7.26 -7.46
C LEU A 2 -23.97 -8.75 -7.16
N GLN A 3 -24.99 -9.53 -6.77
CA GLN A 3 -24.85 -10.96 -6.43
C GLN A 3 -24.43 -11.87 -7.60
N LYS A 4 -24.48 -11.39 -8.85
CA LYS A 4 -24.13 -12.16 -10.05
C LYS A 4 -22.73 -11.84 -10.59
N VAL A 5 -22.00 -10.96 -9.92
CA VAL A 5 -20.65 -10.57 -10.34
C VAL A 5 -19.68 -11.69 -9.98
N GLU A 6 -18.89 -12.12 -10.96
CA GLU A 6 -17.72 -12.96 -10.74
C GLU A 6 -16.50 -12.06 -10.54
N VAL A 7 -15.76 -12.30 -9.47
CA VAL A 7 -14.59 -11.47 -9.12
C VAL A 7 -13.35 -12.08 -9.74
N GLU A 8 -12.67 -11.30 -10.57
CA GLU A 8 -11.32 -11.63 -11.05
C GLU A 8 -10.31 -11.18 -9.99
N TYR A 9 -9.54 -12.13 -9.45
CA TYR A 9 -8.55 -11.87 -8.40
C TYR A 9 -7.13 -11.88 -8.96
N GLU A 10 -6.32 -10.93 -8.50
CA GLU A 10 -4.87 -10.98 -8.65
C GLU A 10 -4.21 -11.58 -7.40
N THR A 11 -3.35 -12.59 -7.59
CA THR A 11 -2.63 -13.23 -6.49
C THR A 11 -1.22 -12.66 -6.35
N MET A 12 -0.90 -12.16 -5.15
CA MET A 12 0.43 -11.62 -4.82
C MET A 12 1.10 -12.43 -3.70
N PRO A 13 2.45 -12.51 -3.68
CA PRO A 13 3.16 -13.22 -2.64
C PRO A 13 3.06 -12.48 -1.29
N GLY A 14 2.60 -13.18 -0.25
CA GLY A 14 2.60 -12.65 1.11
C GLY A 14 4.01 -12.38 1.65
N TRP A 15 4.14 -11.40 2.55
CA TRP A 15 5.43 -10.99 3.14
C TRP A 15 5.92 -11.92 4.26
N LYS A 16 5.03 -12.68 4.93
CA LYS A 16 5.37 -13.68 5.99
C LYS A 16 6.31 -13.14 7.09
N THR A 17 6.20 -11.86 7.40
CA THR A 17 7.01 -11.17 8.40
C THR A 17 6.11 -10.21 9.17
N ASP A 18 6.38 -10.03 10.46
CA ASP A 18 5.65 -9.07 11.28
C ASP A 18 5.97 -7.63 10.83
N THR A 19 4.93 -6.81 10.65
CA THR A 19 5.04 -5.40 10.28
C THR A 19 4.66 -4.46 11.42
N THR A 20 4.22 -4.97 12.58
CA THR A 20 3.71 -4.14 13.69
C THR A 20 4.74 -3.15 14.25
N GLY A 21 6.02 -3.47 14.14
CA GLY A 21 7.13 -2.60 14.55
C GLY A 21 7.54 -1.54 13.53
N ALA A 22 7.04 -1.60 12.29
CA ALA A 22 7.44 -0.67 11.24
C ALA A 22 6.96 0.75 11.55
N ARG A 23 7.83 1.75 11.38
CA ARG A 23 7.53 3.18 11.59
C ARG A 23 7.85 4.03 10.37
N LYS A 24 8.62 3.50 9.42
CA LYS A 24 8.99 4.13 8.16
C LYS A 24 8.72 3.17 6.99
N TRP A 25 8.66 3.72 5.79
CA TRP A 25 8.45 2.96 4.57
C TRP A 25 9.50 1.86 4.38
N GLU A 26 10.76 2.18 4.69
CA GLU A 26 11.90 1.30 4.51
C GLU A 26 11.88 0.12 5.49
N ASP A 27 11.12 0.22 6.59
CA ASP A 27 10.95 -0.87 7.55
C ASP A 27 10.00 -1.96 7.02
N LEU A 28 9.19 -1.64 6.00
CA LEU A 28 8.25 -2.60 5.43
C LEU A 28 8.97 -3.63 4.55
N PRO A 29 8.61 -4.93 4.64
CA PRO A 29 9.15 -5.94 3.75
C PRO A 29 8.91 -5.59 2.27
N PRO A 30 9.82 -5.93 1.34
CA PRO A 30 9.67 -5.61 -0.08
C PRO A 30 8.35 -6.09 -0.69
N LYS A 31 7.82 -7.24 -0.24
CA LYS A 31 6.53 -7.77 -0.69
C LYS A 31 5.34 -6.94 -0.22
N ALA A 32 5.41 -6.38 1.00
CA ALA A 32 4.38 -5.47 1.50
C ALA A 32 4.41 -4.12 0.75
N GLN A 33 5.62 -3.60 0.49
CA GLN A 33 5.79 -2.42 -0.35
C GLN A 33 5.20 -2.62 -1.76
N ASN A 34 5.45 -3.79 -2.36
CA ASN A 34 4.90 -4.13 -3.68
C ASN A 34 3.37 -4.22 -3.67
N TYR A 35 2.77 -4.75 -2.60
CA TYR A 35 1.32 -4.77 -2.44
C TYR A 35 0.74 -3.35 -2.42
N ILE A 36 1.36 -2.43 -1.68
CA ILE A 36 0.94 -1.03 -1.62
C ILE A 36 1.04 -0.37 -3.01
N ARG A 37 2.15 -0.57 -3.73
CA ARG A 37 2.30 -0.07 -5.11
C ARG A 37 1.26 -0.67 -6.08
N CYS A 38 0.92 -1.95 -5.91
CA CYS A 38 -0.11 -2.60 -6.72
C CYS A 38 -1.46 -1.92 -6.52
N VAL A 39 -1.85 -1.64 -5.28
CA VAL A 39 -3.07 -0.89 -4.96
C VAL A 39 -3.02 0.53 -5.54
N GLU A 40 -1.90 1.24 -5.39
CA GLU A 40 -1.72 2.59 -5.96
C GLU A 40 -1.94 2.61 -7.48
N ASN A 41 -1.36 1.64 -8.19
CA ASN A 41 -1.49 1.52 -9.64
C ASN A 41 -2.93 1.19 -10.08
N HIS A 42 -3.62 0.31 -9.36
CA HIS A 42 -4.99 -0.13 -9.72
C HIS A 42 -6.05 0.94 -9.44
N VAL A 43 -5.88 1.74 -8.39
CA VAL A 43 -6.88 2.75 -7.99
C VAL A 43 -6.78 4.03 -8.83
N GLY A 44 -5.67 4.24 -9.56
CA GLY A 44 -5.59 5.25 -10.62
C GLY A 44 -5.83 6.69 -10.16
N VAL A 45 -5.48 7.05 -8.93
CA VAL A 45 -5.41 8.46 -8.50
C VAL A 45 -4.20 9.08 -9.20
N PRO A 46 -4.34 10.25 -9.88
CA PRO A 46 -3.44 10.63 -10.95
C PRO A 46 -1.99 10.76 -10.51
N VAL A 47 -1.14 10.16 -11.34
CA VAL A 47 0.25 10.56 -11.56
C VAL A 47 0.27 12.09 -11.67
N ILE A 48 0.80 12.79 -10.67
CA ILE A 48 1.25 14.17 -10.86
C ILE A 48 2.46 14.09 -11.79
N VAL A 49 2.19 14.02 -13.10
CA VAL A 49 3.14 14.45 -14.12
C VAL A 49 3.12 15.97 -14.08
N LEU A 50 3.82 16.58 -13.13
CA LEU A 50 4.45 17.89 -13.28
C LEU A 50 5.54 18.00 -12.21
N ILE A 51 6.78 17.71 -12.62
CA ILE A 51 8.00 18.28 -12.03
C ILE A 51 8.17 18.02 -10.52
N ASN A 52 8.17 16.75 -10.09
CA ASN A 52 9.00 16.21 -9.00
C ASN A 52 8.60 14.74 -8.76
N VAL A 53 9.48 13.84 -9.21
CA VAL A 53 9.31 12.38 -9.18
C VAL A 53 9.28 11.88 -7.72
N PHE A 54 8.43 10.88 -7.42
CA PHE A 54 8.34 10.13 -6.15
C PHE A 54 7.45 10.66 -5.00
N SER A 55 6.22 11.13 -5.28
CA SER A 55 5.19 11.14 -4.22
C SER A 55 4.38 9.84 -4.35
N SER A 56 4.44 8.95 -3.35
CA SER A 56 3.48 7.84 -3.28
C SER A 56 2.06 8.42 -3.11
N LEU A 57 1.02 7.63 -3.36
CA LEU A 57 -0.38 8.08 -3.30
C LEU A 57 -1.03 7.69 -1.96
N VAL A 58 -0.47 6.67 -1.30
CA VAL A 58 -0.88 6.24 0.03
C VAL A 58 -0.21 7.11 1.08
N LYS A 59 -0.92 8.09 1.63
CA LYS A 59 -0.37 8.95 2.69
C LYS A 59 -0.08 8.20 3.99
N TRP A 60 -0.82 7.12 4.25
CA TRP A 60 -0.80 6.43 5.54
C TRP A 60 -0.92 4.92 5.39
N VAL A 61 -0.04 4.18 6.06
CA VAL A 61 -0.06 2.71 6.14
C VAL A 61 -0.21 2.29 7.60
N GLY A 62 -1.33 1.63 7.93
CA GLY A 62 -1.57 1.10 9.27
C GLY A 62 -0.92 -0.26 9.46
N VAL A 63 -0.08 -0.38 10.49
CA VAL A 63 0.59 -1.63 10.86
C VAL A 63 0.18 -2.15 12.25
N GLY A 64 -0.72 -1.45 12.94
CA GLY A 64 -1.16 -1.82 14.28
C GLY A 64 -2.37 -0.99 14.74
N LYS A 65 -2.82 -1.24 15.96
CA LYS A 65 -4.03 -0.60 16.53
C LYS A 65 -3.78 0.81 17.08
N SER A 66 -2.54 1.15 17.41
CA SER A 66 -2.19 2.43 18.03
C SER A 66 -1.96 3.53 17.00
N ARG A 67 -2.06 4.79 17.44
CA ARG A 67 -1.78 5.95 16.59
C ARG A 67 -0.33 5.96 16.10
N GLU A 68 0.63 5.55 16.93
CA GLU A 68 2.03 5.42 16.48
C GLU A 68 2.25 4.28 15.48
N SER A 69 1.28 3.39 15.30
CA SER A 69 1.32 2.31 14.31
C SER A 69 0.78 2.75 12.93
N MET A 70 0.78 4.06 12.66
CA MET A 70 0.47 4.63 11.34
C MET A 70 1.73 5.20 10.72
N ILE A 71 2.22 4.56 9.67
CA ILE A 71 3.38 5.03 8.91
C ILE A 71 2.90 6.12 7.95
N GLN A 72 3.45 7.32 8.08
CA GLN A 72 3.22 8.39 7.12
C GLN A 72 4.18 8.20 5.95
N LEU A 73 3.64 8.13 4.73
CA LEU A 73 4.42 8.30 3.52
C LEU A 73 4.21 9.77 3.13
N PHE A 74 5.26 10.59 3.34
CA PHE A 74 5.37 12.05 3.09
C PHE A 74 4.35 13.01 3.75
#